data_AF-A0AAU5ZGR3-F1
#
_entry.id   AF-A0AAU5ZGR3-F1
#
_cell.length_a   1.000
_cell.length_b   1.000
_cell.length_c   1.000
_cell.angle_alpha   90.00
_cell.angle_beta   90.00
_cell.angle_gamma   90.00
#
_symmetry.space_group_name_H-M   'P 1'
#
loop_
_entity.id
_entity.type
_entity.pdbx_description
1 polymer ?
#
loop_
_entity_poly.entity_id
_entity_poly.type
_entity_poly.pdbx_seq_one_letter_code
_entity_poly.pdbx_strand_id
1 'polypeptide(L)'
;MLKKLAAVVGAAAVVTAVAVVAPRTSDASTAAENYGQYSLMFEKSAGQYWAGKTAAGQWAWTPLSTTESDISWGDPKTWPPKSAEHFIHDGEWVLLDGYNDGAGRPLTQIQRVTSENVGDANCANLQPIPSASGRQHYVKSNIPTTGYCLDASGIIKPPNGSTTVTFRHLQKWLPPHPCSNPYFTGQTCISQFEQWWDDNQHPYSLQLSRTVEIARGLGMAFTNHTTVPLPWNADARYYWHY
;
A
#
# COMPACT_ATOMS: atom_id res chain seq x y z
N MET A 1 -0.55 -26.43 -91.52
CA MET A 1 -1.17 -25.14 -91.92
C MET A 1 -0.98 -24.14 -90.79
N LEU A 2 -0.29 -23.03 -91.05
CA LEU A 2 -0.07 -21.91 -90.13
C LEU A 2 -1.36 -21.10 -89.88
N LYS A 3 -1.50 -20.48 -88.70
CA LYS A 3 -2.10 -19.14 -88.44
C LYS A 3 -1.94 -18.82 -86.93
N LYS A 4 -0.96 -18.00 -86.53
CA LYS A 4 -0.93 -16.52 -86.39
C LYS A 4 -1.59 -15.98 -85.10
N LEU A 5 -0.71 -15.53 -84.19
CA LEU A 5 -0.66 -14.28 -83.38
C LEU A 5 -1.96 -13.56 -82.96
N ALA A 6 -2.04 -13.26 -81.67
CA ALA A 6 -2.31 -11.89 -81.19
C ALA A 6 -1.71 -11.69 -79.78
N ALA A 7 -0.72 -10.81 -79.68
CA ALA A 7 -0.19 -10.28 -78.43
C ALA A 7 -1.05 -9.11 -77.97
N VAL A 8 -1.40 -9.05 -76.69
CA VAL A 8 -1.96 -7.85 -76.05
C VAL A 8 -0.98 -7.44 -74.95
N VAL A 9 -0.33 -6.30 -75.19
CA VAL A 9 0.55 -5.61 -74.24
C VAL A 9 -0.35 -4.79 -73.32
N GLY A 10 -0.44 -5.20 -72.05
CA GLY A 10 -1.07 -4.41 -70.98
C GLY A 10 0.00 -3.75 -70.14
N ALA A 11 0.11 -2.43 -70.23
CA ALA A 11 0.99 -1.62 -69.39
C ALA A 11 0.46 -1.60 -67.95
N ALA A 12 1.18 -2.22 -67.02
CA ALA A 12 0.91 -2.11 -65.59
C ALA A 12 1.66 -0.89 -65.02
N ALA A 13 0.90 0.13 -64.62
CA ALA A 13 1.40 1.28 -63.90
C ALA A 13 1.87 0.85 -62.50
N VAL A 14 3.16 0.98 -62.23
CA VAL A 14 3.74 0.80 -60.89
C VAL A 14 3.44 2.05 -60.07
N VAL A 15 2.44 1.98 -59.21
CA VAL A 15 2.18 2.99 -58.18
C VAL A 15 3.09 2.66 -56.99
N THR A 16 4.17 3.42 -56.84
CA THR A 16 5.05 3.39 -55.68
C THR A 16 4.30 3.98 -54.48
N ALA A 17 3.69 3.12 -53.66
CA ALA A 17 3.13 3.51 -52.39
C ALA A 17 4.28 3.78 -51.40
N VAL A 18 4.57 5.07 -51.18
CA VAL A 18 5.44 5.51 -50.08
C VAL A 18 4.69 5.24 -48.78
N ALA A 19 5.03 4.14 -48.11
CA ALA A 19 4.53 3.85 -46.77
C ALA A 19 5.14 4.88 -45.80
N VAL A 20 4.36 5.93 -45.49
CA VAL A 20 4.65 6.84 -44.39
C VAL A 20 4.56 6.01 -43.11
N VAL A 21 5.70 5.60 -42.57
CA VAL A 21 5.80 5.01 -41.24
C VAL A 21 5.56 6.14 -40.26
N ALA A 22 4.28 6.38 -39.94
CA ALA A 22 3.92 7.25 -38.83
C ALA A 22 4.54 6.63 -37.55
N PRO A 23 5.34 7.38 -36.78
CA PRO A 23 5.80 6.90 -35.49
C PRO A 23 4.57 6.66 -34.62
N ARG A 24 4.33 5.39 -34.26
CA ARG A 24 3.40 5.07 -33.19
C ARG A 24 4.06 5.56 -31.91
N THR A 25 3.71 6.78 -31.50
CA THR A 25 3.82 7.21 -30.10
C THR A 25 2.94 6.27 -29.31
N SER A 26 3.55 5.17 -28.89
CA SER A 26 3.01 4.34 -27.83
C SER A 26 3.19 5.20 -26.59
N ASP A 27 2.23 6.08 -26.32
CA ASP A 27 2.03 6.62 -25.00
C ASP A 27 1.69 5.40 -24.14
N ALA A 28 2.74 4.70 -23.70
CA ALA A 28 2.67 3.85 -22.54
C ALA A 28 2.27 4.81 -21.42
N SER A 29 0.95 4.96 -21.23
CA SER A 29 0.38 5.38 -19.98
C SER A 29 1.07 4.50 -18.95
N THR A 30 2.05 5.07 -18.25
CA THR A 30 2.58 4.46 -17.04
C THR A 30 1.37 4.34 -16.15
N ALA A 31 0.79 3.14 -16.11
CA ALA A 31 -0.39 2.86 -15.31
C ALA A 31 -0.09 3.42 -13.92
N ALA A 32 -0.99 4.28 -13.43
CA ALA A 32 -0.78 4.94 -12.15
C ALA A 32 -0.44 3.87 -11.11
N GLU A 33 0.67 4.08 -10.40
CA GLU A 33 1.12 3.15 -9.37
C GLU A 33 0.03 3.07 -8.29
N ASN A 34 -0.43 1.88 -7.97
CA ASN A 34 -1.55 1.67 -7.06
C ASN A 34 -1.09 0.93 -5.80
N TYR A 35 -1.55 1.37 -4.63
CA TYR A 35 -1.19 0.81 -3.32
C TYR A 35 -1.38 -0.71 -3.26
N GLY A 36 -2.43 -1.26 -3.88
CA GLY A 36 -2.67 -2.70 -3.93
C GLY A 36 -1.54 -3.49 -4.59
N GLN A 37 -0.82 -2.90 -5.57
CA GLN A 37 0.35 -3.54 -6.21
C GLN A 37 1.56 -3.65 -5.27
N TYR A 38 1.58 -2.85 -4.20
CA TYR A 38 2.63 -2.83 -3.20
C TYR A 38 2.25 -3.62 -1.97
N SER A 39 1.08 -3.33 -1.38
CA SER A 39 0.65 -3.98 -0.15
C SER A 39 0.17 -5.40 -0.36
N LEU A 40 -0.34 -5.73 -1.56
CA LEU A 40 -1.04 -6.98 -1.86
C LEU A 40 -2.34 -7.14 -1.03
N MET A 41 -2.95 -6.03 -0.60
CA MET A 41 -4.08 -5.99 0.35
C MET A 41 -5.28 -6.85 -0.05
N PHE A 42 -5.55 -7.03 -1.34
CA PHE A 42 -6.67 -7.83 -1.84
C PHE A 42 -6.26 -9.21 -2.34
N GLU A 43 -5.05 -9.63 -2.03
CA GLU A 43 -4.52 -10.95 -2.33
C GLU A 43 -4.29 -11.71 -1.02
N LYS A 44 -4.52 -13.02 -1.05
CA LYS A 44 -4.09 -13.89 0.04
C LYS A 44 -2.57 -13.98 0.01
N SER A 45 -1.96 -13.08 0.77
CA SER A 45 -0.53 -12.84 0.75
C SER A 45 -0.04 -12.63 2.18
N ALA A 46 1.20 -12.99 2.42
CA ALA A 46 1.80 -12.90 3.74
C ALA A 46 3.32 -12.88 3.63
N GLY A 47 3.97 -12.40 4.69
CA GLY A 47 5.40 -12.22 4.70
C GLY A 47 6.00 -12.25 6.10
N GLN A 48 7.30 -12.53 6.18
CA GLN A 48 8.06 -12.60 7.42
C GLN A 48 9.33 -11.76 7.30
N TYR A 49 9.57 -10.93 8.32
CA TYR A 49 10.75 -10.08 8.41
C TYR A 49 11.61 -10.45 9.62
N TRP A 50 12.92 -10.25 9.47
CA TRP A 50 13.95 -10.77 10.37
C TRP A 50 14.85 -9.67 10.88
N ALA A 51 15.11 -9.65 12.19
CA ALA A 51 16.13 -8.83 12.81
C ALA A 51 17.35 -9.71 13.11
N GLY A 52 18.40 -9.61 12.28
CA GLY A 52 19.54 -10.51 12.34
C GLY A 52 19.13 -11.97 12.07
N LYS A 53 19.30 -12.84 13.07
CA LYS A 53 19.01 -14.29 12.96
C LYS A 53 17.67 -14.70 13.59
N THR A 54 16.81 -13.75 13.94
CA THR A 54 15.52 -14.02 14.57
C THR A 54 14.39 -13.46 13.72
N ALA A 55 13.34 -14.24 13.53
CA ALA A 55 12.10 -13.73 12.93
C ALA A 55 11.51 -12.68 13.88
N ALA A 56 11.49 -11.43 13.43
CA ALA A 56 11.05 -10.29 14.23
C ALA A 56 9.54 -10.09 14.15
N GLY A 57 8.91 -10.54 13.07
CA GLY A 57 7.46 -10.55 12.92
C GLY A 57 7.01 -11.15 11.61
N GLN A 58 5.71 -11.36 11.52
CA GLN A 58 5.01 -11.84 10.34
C GLN A 58 3.74 -11.03 10.13
N TRP A 59 3.34 -10.91 8.87
CA TRP A 59 2.09 -10.29 8.47
C TRP A 59 1.31 -11.21 7.52
N ALA A 60 -0.01 -11.05 7.48
CA ALA A 60 -0.86 -11.74 6.52
C ALA A 60 -2.13 -10.94 6.21
N TRP A 61 -2.42 -10.78 4.91
CA TRP A 61 -3.68 -10.23 4.42
C TRP A 61 -4.75 -11.32 4.34
N THR A 62 -5.96 -10.97 4.78
CA THR A 62 -7.16 -11.78 4.61
C THR A 62 -8.18 -10.96 3.83
N PRO A 63 -8.19 -11.08 2.48
CA PRO A 63 -9.18 -10.40 1.65
C PRO A 63 -10.58 -10.88 2.00
N LEU A 64 -11.48 -9.93 2.26
CA LEU A 64 -12.88 -10.19 2.62
C LEU A 64 -13.80 -9.94 1.43
N SER A 65 -13.47 -8.94 0.62
CA SER A 65 -14.15 -8.60 -0.63
C SER A 65 -13.17 -7.94 -1.60
N THR A 66 -13.69 -7.40 -2.70
CA THR A 66 -12.88 -6.59 -3.64
C THR A 66 -12.45 -5.24 -3.06
N THR A 67 -13.03 -4.83 -1.94
CA THR A 67 -12.79 -3.52 -1.32
C THR A 67 -12.45 -3.61 0.16
N GLU A 68 -12.51 -4.79 0.78
CA GLU A 68 -12.25 -4.97 2.21
C GLU A 68 -11.22 -6.06 2.46
N SER A 69 -10.35 -5.83 3.45
CA SER A 69 -9.33 -6.79 3.85
C SER A 69 -8.91 -6.57 5.30
N ASP A 70 -8.55 -7.64 5.99
CA ASP A 70 -7.89 -7.56 7.29
C ASP A 70 -6.39 -7.84 7.13
N ILE A 71 -5.53 -7.12 7.84
CA ILE A 71 -4.12 -7.52 8.03
C ILE A 71 -3.84 -7.89 9.48
N SER A 72 -3.29 -9.09 9.64
CA SER A 72 -2.76 -9.56 10.92
C SER A 72 -1.27 -9.31 10.98
N TRP A 73 -0.78 -8.82 12.11
CA TRP A 73 0.65 -8.65 12.42
C TRP A 73 0.97 -9.35 13.74
N GLY A 74 2.08 -10.11 13.81
CA GLY A 74 2.41 -10.81 15.06
C GLY A 74 3.70 -11.61 15.05
N ASP A 75 3.96 -12.25 16.21
CA ASP A 75 5.07 -13.19 16.38
C ASP A 75 4.77 -14.49 15.61
N PRO A 76 5.64 -14.92 14.67
CA PRO A 76 5.47 -16.17 13.95
C PRO A 76 5.33 -17.40 14.85
N LYS A 77 5.88 -17.38 16.07
CA LYS A 77 5.83 -18.52 17.01
C LYS A 77 4.48 -18.67 17.71
N THR A 78 3.68 -17.61 17.77
CA THR A 78 2.37 -17.60 18.42
C THR A 78 1.24 -17.29 17.45
N TRP A 79 1.48 -17.55 16.16
CA TRP A 79 0.54 -17.28 15.09
C TRP A 79 -0.72 -18.17 15.17
N PRO A 80 -1.94 -17.64 14.92
CA PRO A 80 -2.25 -16.26 14.54
C PRO A 80 -2.32 -15.29 15.74
N PRO A 81 -2.06 -13.98 15.52
CA PRO A 81 -2.28 -12.96 16.54
C PRO A 81 -3.77 -12.82 16.88
N LYS A 82 -4.06 -12.23 18.04
CA LYS A 82 -5.43 -12.00 18.52
C LYS A 82 -6.11 -10.78 17.91
N SER A 83 -5.39 -9.98 17.13
CA SER A 83 -5.88 -8.72 16.57
C SER A 83 -5.45 -8.61 15.11
N ALA A 84 -6.32 -8.02 14.29
CA ALA A 84 -6.04 -7.60 12.93
C ALA A 84 -6.61 -6.20 12.68
N GLU A 85 -5.98 -5.46 11.79
CA GLU A 85 -6.44 -4.16 11.30
C GLU A 85 -7.40 -4.36 10.14
N HIS A 86 -8.55 -3.69 10.17
CA HIS A 86 -9.57 -3.78 9.11
C HIS A 86 -9.50 -2.57 8.18
N PHE A 87 -9.27 -2.84 6.90
CA PHE A 87 -9.12 -1.85 5.85
C PHE A 87 -10.24 -1.90 4.81
N ILE A 88 -10.63 -0.71 4.35
CA ILE A 88 -11.65 -0.50 3.32
C ILE A 88 -11.08 0.39 2.22
N HIS A 89 -11.13 -0.05 0.98
CA HIS A 89 -10.87 0.79 -0.19
C HIS A 89 -12.16 1.52 -0.58
N ASP A 90 -12.11 2.86 -0.54
CA ASP A 90 -13.22 3.75 -0.85
C ASP A 90 -12.73 4.94 -1.69
N GLY A 91 -13.08 4.92 -2.98
CA GLY A 91 -12.67 5.95 -3.94
C GLY A 91 -11.15 6.05 -4.09
N GLU A 92 -10.59 7.23 -3.79
CA GLU A 92 -9.14 7.48 -3.85
C GLU A 92 -8.36 6.97 -2.64
N TRP A 93 -9.03 6.40 -1.63
CA TRP A 93 -8.42 6.13 -0.34
C TRP A 93 -8.55 4.68 0.08
N VAL A 94 -7.56 4.23 0.82
CA VAL A 94 -7.69 3.11 1.74
C VAL A 94 -7.91 3.70 3.13
N LEU A 95 -8.97 3.24 3.79
CA LEU A 95 -9.43 3.69 5.08
C LEU A 95 -9.15 2.62 6.14
N LEU A 96 -8.72 3.02 7.33
CA LEU A 96 -8.65 2.17 8.52
C LEU A 96 -9.94 2.35 9.34
N ASP A 97 -10.72 1.27 9.49
CA ASP A 97 -12.00 1.30 10.23
C ASP A 97 -11.82 0.95 11.72
N GLY A 98 -10.80 0.16 12.04
CA GLY A 98 -10.50 -0.28 13.40
C GLY A 98 -9.84 -1.65 13.42
N TYR A 99 -10.05 -2.38 14.51
CA TYR A 99 -9.43 -3.67 14.76
C TYR A 99 -10.47 -4.74 15.08
N ASN A 100 -10.19 -5.97 14.67
CA ASN A 100 -11.00 -7.16 14.96
C ASN A 100 -10.10 -8.34 15.34
N ASP A 101 -10.70 -9.52 15.57
CA ASP A 101 -9.97 -10.76 15.87
C ASP A 101 -9.51 -11.51 14.59
N GLY A 102 -9.42 -10.80 13.46
CA GLY A 102 -9.07 -11.33 12.14
C GLY A 102 -10.19 -12.07 11.41
N ALA A 103 -9.92 -12.41 10.14
CA ALA A 103 -10.77 -13.21 9.26
C ALA A 103 -12.22 -12.71 9.14
N GLY A 104 -12.40 -11.40 9.00
CA GLY A 104 -13.71 -10.76 8.77
C GLY A 104 -14.62 -10.79 10.00
N ARG A 105 -14.07 -11.06 11.19
CA ARG A 105 -14.84 -10.97 12.42
C ARG A 105 -15.25 -9.52 12.69
N PRO A 106 -16.34 -9.30 13.45
CA PRO A 106 -16.78 -7.96 13.81
C PRO A 106 -15.66 -7.16 14.50
N LEU A 107 -15.65 -5.85 14.25
CA LEU A 107 -14.74 -4.93 14.95
C LEU A 107 -14.89 -5.06 16.46
N THR A 108 -13.78 -5.31 17.13
CA THR A 108 -13.67 -5.34 18.59
C THR A 108 -13.16 -4.03 19.15
N GLN A 109 -12.50 -3.21 18.31
CA GLN A 109 -12.07 -1.85 18.61
C GLN A 109 -12.38 -0.94 17.42
N ILE A 110 -13.31 -0.02 17.59
CA ILE A 110 -13.74 0.92 16.55
C ILE A 110 -12.87 2.16 16.63
N GLN A 111 -12.17 2.49 15.55
CA GLN A 111 -11.32 3.67 15.45
C GLN A 111 -12.05 4.80 14.73
N ARG A 112 -12.18 5.97 15.34
CA ARG A 112 -12.78 7.15 14.70
C ARG A 112 -11.92 8.39 14.86
N VAL A 113 -11.57 9.03 13.74
CA VAL A 113 -10.92 10.33 13.71
C VAL A 113 -11.91 11.44 14.10
N THR A 114 -11.43 12.41 14.85
CA THR A 114 -12.12 13.66 15.17
C THR A 114 -11.54 14.84 14.39
N SER A 115 -10.31 14.71 13.90
CA SER A 115 -9.64 15.65 12.99
C SER A 115 -8.67 14.88 12.11
N GLU A 116 -8.60 15.23 10.84
CA GLU A 116 -7.64 14.65 9.90
C GLU A 116 -7.27 15.64 8.80
N ASN A 117 -5.98 15.75 8.51
CA ASN A 117 -5.45 16.67 7.52
C ASN A 117 -4.48 15.96 6.57
N VAL A 118 -4.39 16.46 5.34
CA VAL A 118 -3.39 16.08 4.34
C VAL A 118 -2.50 17.27 4.01
N GLY A 119 -1.20 17.05 3.87
CA GLY A 119 -0.24 18.07 3.48
C GLY A 119 0.82 17.54 2.52
N ASP A 120 1.84 18.35 2.28
CA ASP A 120 3.00 17.93 1.50
C ASP A 120 3.89 16.92 2.27
N ALA A 121 4.94 16.41 1.61
CA ALA A 121 5.86 15.41 2.18
C ALA A 121 6.54 15.85 3.50
N ASN A 122 6.60 17.15 3.78
CA ASN A 122 7.18 17.69 5.00
C ASN A 122 6.13 17.90 6.11
N CYS A 123 4.88 17.51 5.89
CA CYS A 123 3.74 17.85 6.71
C CYS A 123 3.51 19.36 6.83
N ALA A 124 3.91 20.13 5.82
CA ALA A 124 3.53 21.53 5.69
C ALA A 124 2.22 21.65 4.89
N ASN A 125 1.64 22.84 4.93
CA ASN A 125 0.43 23.18 4.17
C ASN A 125 -0.76 22.24 4.43
N LEU A 126 -0.90 21.74 5.66
CA LEU A 126 -1.98 20.82 6.06
C LEU A 126 -3.36 21.43 5.77
N GLN A 127 -4.19 20.66 5.06
CA GLN A 127 -5.59 20.98 4.77
C GLN A 127 -6.49 19.85 5.28
N PRO A 128 -7.70 20.16 5.79
CA PRO A 128 -8.64 19.14 6.22
C PRO A 128 -9.00 18.16 5.10
N ILE A 129 -9.11 16.88 5.44
CA ILE A 129 -9.66 15.86 4.54
C ILE A 129 -11.17 15.74 4.82
N PRO A 130 -12.05 15.69 3.80
CA PRO A 130 -13.47 15.39 4.01
C PRO A 130 -13.65 14.09 4.79
N SER A 131 -14.53 14.09 5.78
CA SER A 131 -14.70 12.92 6.65
C SER A 131 -15.29 11.72 5.91
N ALA A 132 -14.72 10.52 6.13
CA ALA A 132 -15.24 9.24 5.65
C ALA A 132 -16.02 8.51 6.78
N SER A 133 -17.08 9.13 7.29
CA SER A 133 -17.83 8.65 8.48
C SER A 133 -16.94 8.45 9.72
N GLY A 134 -15.92 9.29 9.85
CA GLY A 134 -14.93 9.23 10.92
C GLY A 134 -13.90 8.11 10.79
N ARG A 135 -13.89 7.29 9.73
CA ARG A 135 -12.77 6.36 9.49
C ARG A 135 -11.49 7.15 9.16
N GLN A 136 -10.33 6.60 9.51
CA GLN A 136 -9.06 7.25 9.22
C GLN A 136 -8.69 7.02 7.75
N HIS A 137 -8.27 8.06 7.03
CA HIS A 137 -7.56 7.90 5.76
C HIS A 137 -6.16 7.36 6.02
N TYR A 138 -5.87 6.15 5.53
CA TYR A 138 -4.58 5.49 5.79
C TYR A 138 -3.55 5.78 4.70
N VAL A 139 -3.96 5.64 3.44
CA VAL A 139 -3.11 5.86 2.27
C VAL A 139 -3.97 6.16 1.05
N LYS A 140 -3.45 6.92 0.08
CA LYS A 140 -4.10 7.08 -1.22
C LYS A 140 -3.95 5.79 -2.02
N SER A 141 -5.05 5.31 -2.58
CA SER A 141 -5.09 4.10 -3.41
C SER A 141 -4.23 4.28 -4.67
N ASN A 142 -4.36 5.41 -5.36
CA ASN A 142 -3.42 5.80 -6.41
C ASN A 142 -2.27 6.58 -5.77
N ILE A 143 -1.06 6.03 -5.89
CA ILE A 143 0.14 6.58 -5.27
C ILE A 143 0.57 7.81 -6.07
N PRO A 144 0.59 9.01 -5.46
CA PRO A 144 1.05 10.21 -6.15
C PRO A 144 2.55 10.13 -6.46
N THR A 145 2.98 10.83 -7.51
CA THR A 145 4.40 10.94 -7.88
C THR A 145 5.21 11.81 -6.91
N THR A 146 4.53 12.57 -6.04
CA THR A 146 5.13 13.37 -4.97
C THR A 146 4.71 12.84 -3.61
N GLY A 147 5.61 12.89 -2.63
CA GLY A 147 5.26 12.50 -1.27
C GLY A 147 4.20 13.41 -0.65
N TYR A 148 3.48 12.90 0.34
CA TYR A 148 2.46 13.61 1.09
C TYR A 148 2.46 13.19 2.56
N CYS A 149 1.77 13.96 3.39
CA CYS A 149 1.62 13.67 4.81
C CYS A 149 0.15 13.58 5.20
N LEU A 150 -0.17 12.70 6.16
CA LEU A 150 -1.47 12.58 6.82
C LEU A 150 -1.28 12.79 8.32
N ASP A 151 -2.13 13.60 8.94
CA ASP A 151 -2.14 13.81 10.39
C ASP A 151 -3.56 13.62 10.90
N ALA A 152 -3.79 12.48 11.54
CA ALA A 152 -5.09 12.09 12.09
C ALA A 152 -5.04 12.12 13.62
N SER A 153 -6.10 12.61 14.26
CA SER A 153 -6.32 12.47 15.69
C SER A 153 -7.73 11.96 15.95
N GLY A 154 -7.91 11.15 16.97
CA GLY A 154 -9.19 10.50 17.19
C GLY A 154 -9.26 9.66 18.45
N ILE A 155 -10.22 8.74 18.46
CA ILE A 155 -10.44 7.78 19.53
C ILE A 155 -10.54 6.35 19.01
N ILE A 156 -10.15 5.40 19.85
CA ILE A 156 -10.41 3.97 19.69
C ILE A 156 -11.24 3.52 20.89
N LYS A 157 -12.33 2.79 20.64
CA LYS A 157 -13.19 2.25 21.70
C LYS A 157 -13.78 0.90 21.32
N PRO A 158 -13.99 -0.02 22.28
CA PRO A 158 -14.75 -1.22 22.01
C PRO A 158 -16.22 -0.87 21.73
N PRO A 159 -16.97 -1.71 20.98
CA PRO A 159 -18.39 -1.47 20.71
C PRO A 159 -19.26 -1.27 21.96
N ASN A 160 -18.87 -1.89 23.09
CA ASN A 160 -19.55 -1.74 24.37
C ASN A 160 -19.15 -0.48 25.17
N GLY A 161 -18.20 0.32 24.68
CA GLY A 161 -17.83 1.63 25.22
C GLY A 161 -17.08 1.64 26.56
N SER A 162 -16.54 0.51 27.03
CA SER A 162 -15.95 0.42 28.38
C SER A 162 -14.66 1.21 28.58
N THR A 163 -13.91 1.47 27.51
CA THR A 163 -12.59 2.12 27.53
C THR A 163 -12.42 2.97 26.29
N THR A 164 -11.92 4.19 26.43
CA THR A 164 -11.60 5.06 25.31
C THR A 164 -10.12 5.32 25.31
N VAL A 165 -9.48 5.10 24.16
CA VAL A 165 -8.10 5.48 23.89
C VAL A 165 -8.12 6.68 22.98
N THR A 166 -7.39 7.74 23.33
CA THR A 166 -7.12 8.87 22.46
C THR A 166 -5.87 8.56 21.64
N PHE A 167 -5.86 8.87 20.35
CA PHE A 167 -4.68 8.67 19.50
C PHE A 167 -4.39 9.85 18.59
N ARG A 168 -3.14 9.91 18.13
CA ARG A 168 -2.71 10.64 16.94
C ARG A 168 -1.86 9.73 16.07
N HIS A 169 -2.10 9.78 14.77
CA HIS A 169 -1.35 9.05 13.76
C HIS A 169 -0.82 10.04 12.72
N LEU A 170 0.50 10.23 12.69
CA LEU A 170 1.18 11.03 11.68
C LEU A 170 1.86 10.09 10.69
N GLN A 171 1.55 10.21 9.41
CA GLN A 171 2.13 9.39 8.34
C GLN A 171 2.72 10.29 7.27
N LYS A 172 3.92 9.97 6.79
CA LYS A 172 4.49 10.53 5.58
C LYS A 172 4.67 9.40 4.57
N TRP A 173 4.09 9.59 3.40
CA TRP A 173 4.15 8.64 2.31
C TRP A 173 5.10 9.17 1.24
N LEU A 174 6.09 8.35 0.87
CA LEU A 174 7.03 8.63 -0.21
C LEU A 174 6.63 7.87 -1.48
N PRO A 175 6.82 8.49 -2.66
CA PRO A 175 6.46 7.91 -3.94
C PRO A 175 7.34 6.68 -4.26
N PRO A 176 7.02 5.94 -5.33
CA PRO A 176 7.82 4.80 -5.78
C PRO A 176 9.29 5.16 -5.99
N HIS A 177 10.19 4.38 -5.44
CA HIS A 177 11.64 4.54 -5.57
C HIS A 177 12.35 3.18 -5.58
N PRO A 178 13.56 3.09 -6.15
CA PRO A 178 14.36 1.87 -6.08
C PRO A 178 14.73 1.54 -4.64
N CYS A 179 14.61 0.27 -4.27
CA CYS A 179 14.94 -0.24 -2.93
C CYS A 179 15.57 -1.63 -3.04
N SER A 180 16.22 -2.07 -1.97
CA SER A 180 16.78 -3.42 -1.83
C SER A 180 16.94 -3.74 -0.36
N ASN A 181 16.92 -5.02 -0.03
CA ASN A 181 17.29 -5.53 1.29
C ASN A 181 18.32 -6.66 1.10
N PRO A 182 18.84 -7.28 2.18
CA PRO A 182 19.85 -8.35 2.07
C PRO A 182 19.45 -9.59 1.26
N TYR A 183 18.16 -9.79 1.00
CA TYR A 183 17.61 -10.99 0.34
C TYR A 183 16.99 -10.69 -1.04
N PHE A 184 16.57 -9.45 -1.28
CA PHE A 184 15.88 -9.03 -2.50
C PHE A 184 16.51 -7.73 -3.03
N THR A 185 16.98 -7.75 -4.28
CA THR A 185 17.58 -6.60 -4.95
C THR A 185 16.73 -6.12 -6.11
N GLY A 186 16.95 -4.87 -6.55
CA GLY A 186 16.29 -4.31 -7.74
C GLY A 186 14.77 -4.15 -7.60
N GLN A 187 14.29 -3.94 -6.39
CA GLN A 187 12.87 -3.76 -6.11
C GLN A 187 12.46 -2.30 -6.30
N THR A 188 11.15 -2.07 -6.43
CA THR A 188 10.55 -0.74 -6.34
C THR A 188 9.68 -0.71 -5.10
N CYS A 189 9.90 0.27 -4.21
CA CYS A 189 9.17 0.42 -2.97
C CYS A 189 8.42 1.73 -2.91
N ILE A 190 7.38 1.76 -2.10
CA ILE A 190 6.91 2.99 -1.44
C ILE A 190 7.36 2.97 0.01
N SER A 191 7.53 4.13 0.63
CA SER A 191 7.85 4.21 2.06
C SER A 191 6.74 4.91 2.83
N GLN A 192 6.51 4.41 4.02
CA GLN A 192 5.72 5.06 5.04
C GLN A 192 6.64 5.38 6.21
N PHE A 193 6.81 6.64 6.54
CA PHE A 193 7.26 7.04 7.87
C PHE A 193 6.03 7.28 8.73
N GLU A 194 5.91 6.59 9.85
CA GLU A 194 4.77 6.74 10.75
C GLU A 194 5.21 7.05 12.18
N GLN A 195 4.38 7.85 12.83
CA GLN A 195 4.44 8.10 14.25
C GLN A 195 3.05 7.92 14.85
N TRP A 196 3.01 7.25 15.99
CA TRP A 196 1.77 6.95 16.70
C TRP A 196 1.89 7.38 18.16
N TRP A 197 0.93 8.19 18.60
CA TRP A 197 0.75 8.59 19.99
C TRP A 197 -0.58 8.05 20.48
N ASP A 198 -0.62 7.52 21.69
CA ASP A 198 -1.87 7.17 22.35
C ASP A 198 -1.75 7.22 23.89
N ASP A 199 -2.87 6.97 24.58
CA ASP A 199 -2.98 6.88 26.04
C ASP A 199 -3.50 5.51 26.53
N ASN A 200 -3.25 4.43 25.78
CA ASN A 200 -3.76 3.09 26.09
C ASN A 200 -3.07 2.48 27.32
N GLN A 201 -3.69 2.64 28.49
CA GLN A 201 -3.17 2.17 29.78
C GLN A 201 -1.83 2.84 30.19
N HIS A 202 -1.56 4.02 29.64
CA HIS A 202 -0.41 4.87 29.98
C HIS A 202 -0.74 6.34 29.70
N PRO A 203 0.06 7.30 30.20
CA PRO A 203 -0.08 8.70 29.80
C PRO A 203 0.09 8.89 28.29
N TYR A 204 -0.62 9.88 27.74
CA TYR A 204 -0.55 10.20 26.31
C TYR A 204 0.89 10.52 25.87
N SER A 205 1.47 9.67 25.03
CA SER A 205 2.86 9.78 24.61
C SER A 205 3.15 9.02 23.31
N LEU A 206 4.28 9.33 22.66
CA LEU A 206 4.73 8.67 21.44
C LEU A 206 5.06 7.21 21.73
N GLN A 207 4.31 6.29 21.12
CA GLN A 207 4.50 4.84 21.27
C GLN A 207 5.26 4.20 20.11
N LEU A 208 5.15 4.77 18.91
CA LEU A 208 5.79 4.24 17.71
C LEU A 208 6.38 5.37 16.87
N SER A 209 7.56 5.13 16.32
CA SER A 209 8.17 5.96 15.28
C SER A 209 8.99 5.05 14.40
N ARG A 210 8.59 4.85 13.15
CA ARG A 210 9.28 3.93 12.24
C ARG A 210 9.16 4.36 10.78
N THR A 211 10.11 3.91 9.97
CA THR A 211 9.99 3.90 8.50
C THR A 211 9.84 2.47 8.05
N VAL A 212 8.80 2.20 7.25
CA VAL A 212 8.55 0.91 6.62
C VAL A 212 8.56 1.09 5.11
N GLU A 213 9.31 0.24 4.41
CA GLU A 213 9.19 0.11 2.96
C GLU A 213 8.25 -1.03 2.61
N ILE A 214 7.46 -0.83 1.57
CA ILE A 214 6.51 -1.81 1.02
C ILE A 214 6.94 -2.04 -0.42
N ALA A 215 7.31 -3.27 -0.77
CA ALA A 215 7.88 -3.58 -2.08
C ALA A 215 6.79 -4.08 -3.04
N ARG A 216 6.81 -3.54 -4.26
CA ARG A 216 5.90 -3.93 -5.33
C ARG A 216 5.96 -5.43 -5.59
N GLY A 217 4.81 -6.10 -5.57
CA GLY A 217 4.70 -7.53 -5.81
C GLY A 217 5.20 -8.44 -4.68
N LEU A 218 5.70 -7.88 -3.57
CA LEU A 218 6.16 -8.66 -2.41
C LEU A 218 5.31 -8.38 -1.16
N GLY A 219 4.87 -7.14 -0.96
CA GLY A 219 4.01 -6.80 0.17
C GLY A 219 4.67 -5.91 1.21
N MET A 220 4.13 -6.01 2.41
CA MET A 220 4.45 -5.16 3.55
C MET A 220 5.81 -5.47 4.18
N ALA A 221 6.34 -4.53 4.96
CA ALA A 221 7.54 -4.69 5.80
C ALA A 221 8.77 -5.23 5.06
N PHE A 222 9.00 -4.74 3.82
CA PHE A 222 10.18 -5.06 3.02
C PHE A 222 11.48 -4.69 3.73
N THR A 223 11.49 -3.48 4.31
CA THR A 223 12.40 -3.04 5.36
C THR A 223 11.56 -2.40 6.47
N ASN A 224 12.08 -2.44 7.70
CA ASN A 224 11.48 -1.76 8.84
C ASN A 224 12.61 -1.17 9.69
N HIS A 225 12.57 0.15 9.85
CA HIS A 225 13.49 0.93 10.66
C HIS A 225 12.71 1.61 11.77
N THR A 226 12.68 1.01 12.94
CA THR A 226 11.98 1.56 14.11
C THR A 226 12.94 2.33 15.00
N THR A 227 12.48 3.44 15.57
CA THR A 227 13.24 4.32 16.48
C THR A 227 12.59 4.47 17.86
N VAL A 228 11.27 4.26 17.96
CA VAL A 228 10.49 4.28 19.22
C VAL A 228 9.62 3.03 19.28
N PRO A 229 9.53 2.35 20.44
CA PRO A 229 10.10 2.73 21.74
C PRO A 229 11.60 2.48 21.87
N LEU A 230 12.16 1.59 21.04
CA LEU A 230 13.59 1.29 20.99
C LEU A 230 14.06 1.20 19.53
N PRO A 231 15.28 1.64 19.21
CA PRO A 231 15.82 1.48 17.87
C PRO A 231 16.05 0.01 17.49
N TRP A 232 15.49 -0.43 16.36
CA TRP A 232 15.78 -1.74 15.76
C TRP A 232 15.47 -1.73 14.26
N ASN A 233 16.05 -2.70 13.54
CA ASN A 233 15.84 -2.86 12.11
C ASN A 233 15.47 -4.32 11.79
N ALA A 234 14.65 -4.51 10.76
CA ALA A 234 14.43 -5.82 10.17
C ALA A 234 14.21 -5.74 8.66
N ASP A 235 14.52 -6.85 8.00
CA ASP A 235 14.39 -7.02 6.57
C ASP A 235 13.47 -8.21 6.27
N ALA A 236 12.58 -8.04 5.30
CA ALA A 236 11.80 -9.16 4.81
C ALA A 236 12.67 -10.25 4.21
N ARG A 237 12.34 -11.50 4.51
CA ARG A 237 13.08 -12.67 4.05
C ARG A 237 12.20 -13.67 3.30
N TYR A 238 10.95 -13.81 3.69
CA TYR A 238 10.03 -14.78 3.12
C TYR A 238 8.70 -14.11 2.78
N TYR A 239 8.14 -14.47 1.63
CA TYR A 239 6.84 -14.04 1.14
C TYR A 239 6.10 -15.24 0.55
N TRP A 240 4.78 -15.26 0.69
CA TRP A 240 3.95 -16.36 0.20
C TRP A 240 2.56 -15.88 -0.22
N HIS A 241 2.01 -16.55 -1.23
CA HIS A 241 0.60 -16.49 -1.61
C HIS A 241 -0.08 -17.81 -1.23
N TYR A 242 -1.35 -17.79 -0.82
CA TYR A 242 -2.07 -18.98 -0.31
C TYR A 242 -3.58 -18.98 -0.58
#